data_AF-A0A942SBX7-F1
#
_entry.id   AF-A0A942SBX7-F1
#
_cell.length_a   1.000
_cell.length_b   1.000
_cell.length_c   1.000
_cell.angle_alpha   90.00
_cell.angle_beta   90.00
_cell.angle_gamma   90.00
#
_symmetry.space_group_name_H-M   'P 1'
#
loop_
_entity.id
_entity.type
_entity.pdbx_description
1 polymer ?
#
loop_
_entity_poly.entity_id
_entity_poly.type
_entity_poly.pdbx_seq_one_letter_code
_entity_poly.pdbx_strand_id
1 'polypeptide(L)'
;MEEKAEKIKTKLASNVFLRFVGAFSIVYYGLSGSLFILALFFIRFLSEMTEIYLPDFNFSAAITLVFVLAGLLLHILAITGLLLLMIKGKKTGYFLFILSSIPILLMQFVSLKYESYQKIILEFILIFLISVIYFLTPKEVYSADIIDVNQINNSNEQ
;
A
#
# COMPACT_ATOMS: atom_id res chain seq x y z
N MET A 1 13.05 -25.79 26.61
CA MET A 1 13.18 -24.32 26.82
C MET A 1 13.74 -23.62 25.60
N GLU A 2 14.67 -24.25 24.85
CA GLU A 2 15.23 -23.70 23.60
C GLU A 2 14.19 -23.43 22.51
N GLU A 3 13.23 -24.33 22.29
CA GLU A 3 12.19 -24.17 21.25
C GLU A 3 11.32 -22.91 21.44
N LYS A 4 11.03 -22.53 22.70
CA LYS A 4 10.27 -21.30 23.01
C LYS A 4 11.11 -20.05 22.76
N ALA A 5 12.40 -20.08 23.11
CA ALA A 5 13.30 -18.95 22.89
C ALA A 5 13.55 -18.68 21.40
N GLU A 6 13.64 -19.73 20.60
CA GLU A 6 13.80 -19.64 19.14
C GLU A 6 12.55 -19.05 18.48
N LYS A 7 11.34 -19.52 18.84
CA LYS A 7 10.07 -18.95 18.35
C LYS A 7 9.93 -17.45 18.66
N ILE A 8 10.36 -17.01 19.85
CA ILE A 8 10.33 -15.59 20.24
C ILE A 8 11.30 -14.76 19.40
N LYS A 9 12.53 -15.24 19.18
CA LYS A 9 13.51 -14.55 18.31
C LYS A 9 13.00 -14.39 16.88
N THR A 10 12.45 -15.46 16.30
CA THR A 10 11.92 -15.45 14.93
C THR A 10 10.73 -14.50 14.80
N LYS A 11 9.83 -14.49 15.79
CA LYS A 11 8.69 -13.57 15.85
C LYS A 11 9.13 -12.10 15.95
N LEU A 12 10.14 -11.80 16.76
CA LEU A 12 10.67 -10.45 16.91
C LEU A 12 11.35 -9.96 15.63
N ALA A 13 12.19 -10.79 15.03
CA ALA A 13 12.90 -10.47 13.79
C ALA A 13 11.92 -10.19 12.63
N SER A 14 10.89 -11.02 12.47
CA SER A 14 9.86 -10.82 11.44
C SER A 14 9.10 -9.51 11.63
N ASN A 15 8.77 -9.15 12.88
CA ASN A 15 8.06 -7.90 13.17
C ASN A 15 8.91 -6.65 12.91
N VAL A 16 10.20 -6.69 13.26
CA VAL A 16 11.12 -5.57 12.99
C VAL A 16 11.32 -5.40 11.49
N PHE A 17 11.51 -6.50 10.76
CA PHE A 17 11.70 -6.47 9.33
C PHE A 17 10.43 -6.01 8.57
N LEU A 18 9.24 -6.46 9.00
CA LEU A 18 7.96 -5.96 8.50
C LEU A 18 7.84 -4.44 8.67
N ARG A 19 8.23 -3.92 9.83
CA ARG A 19 8.17 -2.47 10.08
C ARG A 19 9.14 -1.70 9.21
N PHE A 20 10.34 -2.22 8.99
CA PHE A 20 11.34 -1.58 8.16
C PHE A 20 10.90 -1.53 6.69
N VAL A 21 10.56 -2.68 6.10
CA VAL A 21 10.11 -2.75 4.69
C VAL A 21 8.81 -1.97 4.53
N GLY A 22 7.88 -2.09 5.47
CA GLY A 22 6.61 -1.37 5.41
C GLY A 22 6.77 0.15 5.54
N ALA A 23 7.70 0.65 6.39
CA ALA A 23 7.99 2.08 6.45
C ALA A 23 8.59 2.60 5.14
N PHE A 24 9.51 1.85 4.55
CA PHE A 24 10.06 2.18 3.23
C PHE A 24 8.96 2.22 2.16
N SER A 25 8.07 1.22 2.14
CA SER A 25 6.91 1.19 1.24
C SER A 25 6.00 2.41 1.46
N ILE A 26 5.70 2.78 2.71
CA ILE A 26 4.87 3.96 3.02
C ILE A 26 5.50 5.23 2.44
N VAL A 27 6.82 5.41 2.59
CA VAL A 27 7.52 6.56 2.02
C VAL A 27 7.43 6.54 0.49
N TYR A 28 7.64 5.38 -0.13
CA TYR A 28 7.53 5.23 -1.59
C TYR A 28 6.11 5.60 -2.10
N TYR A 29 5.05 5.00 -1.56
CA TYR A 29 3.67 5.33 -1.96
C TYR A 29 3.25 6.74 -1.56
N GLY A 30 3.79 7.28 -0.46
CA GLY A 30 3.54 8.65 -0.04
C GLY A 30 4.15 9.66 -1.02
N LEU A 31 5.40 9.45 -1.42
CA LEU A 31 6.08 10.30 -2.40
C LEU A 31 5.44 10.18 -3.79
N SER A 32 5.21 8.98 -4.30
CA SER A 32 4.54 8.81 -5.60
C SER A 32 3.09 9.30 -5.57
N GLY A 33 2.38 9.08 -4.46
CA GLY A 33 1.02 9.58 -4.22
C GLY A 33 0.95 11.11 -4.18
N SER A 34 1.95 11.78 -3.60
CA SER A 34 2.01 13.24 -3.54
C SER A 34 2.07 13.90 -4.92
N LEU A 35 2.62 13.20 -5.93
CA LEU A 35 2.62 13.68 -7.31
C LEU A 35 1.19 13.77 -7.88
N PHE A 36 0.27 12.90 -7.46
CA PHE A 36 -1.14 13.01 -7.84
C PHE A 36 -1.81 14.22 -7.18
N ILE A 37 -1.48 14.52 -5.91
CA ILE A 37 -1.98 15.73 -5.23
C ILE A 37 -1.47 16.98 -5.95
N LEU A 38 -0.20 16.99 -6.32
CA LEU A 38 0.39 18.06 -7.13
C LEU A 38 -0.34 18.18 -8.48
N ALA A 39 -0.57 17.06 -9.17
CA ALA A 39 -1.31 17.04 -10.43
C ALA A 39 -2.73 17.59 -10.30
N LEU A 40 -3.44 17.30 -9.19
CA LEU A 40 -4.77 17.87 -8.92
C LEU A 40 -4.70 19.39 -8.74
N PHE A 41 -3.68 19.90 -8.04
CA PHE A 41 -3.53 21.34 -7.83
C PHE A 41 -3.28 22.08 -9.15
N PHE A 42 -2.49 21.49 -10.05
CA PHE A 42 -2.14 22.08 -11.33
C PHE A 42 -3.03 21.64 -12.50
N ILE A 43 -4.09 20.85 -12.27
CA ILE A 43 -4.91 20.27 -13.35
C ILE A 43 -5.52 21.33 -14.26
N ARG A 44 -5.98 22.44 -13.67
CA ARG A 44 -6.60 23.55 -14.41
C ARG A 44 -5.57 24.30 -15.25
N PHE A 45 -4.41 24.61 -14.67
CA PHE A 45 -3.29 25.22 -15.38
C PHE A 45 -2.80 24.33 -16.53
N LEU A 46 -2.65 23.03 -16.29
CA LEU A 46 -2.27 22.06 -17.32
C LEU A 46 -3.30 21.99 -18.45
N SER A 47 -4.60 22.01 -18.12
CA SER A 47 -5.69 22.01 -19.11
C SER A 47 -5.64 23.26 -19.98
N GLU A 48 -5.51 24.44 -19.37
CA GLU A 48 -5.43 25.72 -20.09
C GLU A 48 -4.18 25.79 -20.99
N MET A 49 -3.02 25.33 -20.49
CA MET A 49 -1.80 25.27 -21.31
C MET A 49 -1.89 24.26 -22.45
N THR A 50 -2.54 23.11 -22.24
CA THR A 50 -2.71 22.09 -23.30
C THR A 50 -3.62 22.63 -24.41
N GLU A 51 -4.68 23.35 -24.07
CA GLU A 51 -5.58 23.99 -25.05
C GLU A 51 -4.86 25.05 -25.90
N ILE A 52 -3.94 25.83 -25.29
CA ILE A 52 -3.18 26.88 -25.98
C ILE A 52 -2.09 26.30 -26.90
N TYR A 53 -1.33 25.31 -26.43
CA TYR A 53 -0.12 24.85 -27.12
C TYR A 53 -0.30 23.52 -27.88
N LEU A 54 -1.33 22.74 -27.57
CA LEU A 54 -1.62 21.42 -28.15
C LEU A 54 -3.14 21.24 -28.39
N PRO A 55 -3.78 22.11 -29.20
CA PRO A 55 -5.24 22.16 -29.36
C PRO A 55 -5.85 20.87 -29.93
N ASP A 56 -5.07 20.08 -30.67
CA ASP A 56 -5.52 18.80 -31.26
C ASP A 56 -5.49 17.63 -30.25
N PHE A 57 -4.90 17.81 -29.07
CA PHE A 57 -4.81 16.78 -28.05
C PHE A 57 -6.12 16.71 -27.24
N ASN A 58 -7.09 15.96 -27.77
CA ASN A 58 -8.43 15.74 -27.19
C ASN A 58 -8.41 14.86 -25.92
N PHE A 59 -7.67 15.25 -24.88
CA PHE A 59 -7.82 14.66 -23.55
C PHE A 59 -8.90 15.43 -22.78
N SER A 60 -10.08 14.83 -22.64
CA SER A 60 -11.13 15.44 -21.81
C SER A 60 -10.60 15.62 -20.39
N ALA A 61 -10.59 16.86 -19.88
CA ALA A 61 -10.13 17.19 -18.53
C ALA A 61 -10.80 16.31 -17.44
N ALA A 62 -12.04 15.88 -17.69
CA ALA A 62 -12.76 14.95 -16.83
C ALA A 62 -12.11 13.57 -16.77
N ILE A 63 -11.63 13.03 -17.90
CA ILE A 63 -10.93 11.74 -17.96
C ILE A 63 -9.61 11.83 -17.18
N THR A 64 -8.83 12.88 -17.41
CA THR A 64 -7.57 13.11 -16.67
C THR A 64 -7.83 13.21 -15.17
N LEU A 65 -8.85 13.97 -14.76
CA LEU A 65 -9.23 14.12 -13.36
C LEU A 65 -9.60 12.78 -12.72
N VAL A 66 -10.40 11.95 -13.40
CA VAL A 66 -10.76 10.61 -12.93
C VAL A 66 -9.52 9.72 -12.77
N PHE A 67 -8.60 9.73 -13.73
CA PHE A 67 -7.35 8.97 -13.62
C PHE A 67 -6.48 9.42 -12.45
N VAL A 68 -6.34 10.74 -12.26
CA VAL A 68 -5.54 11.29 -11.16
C VAL A 68 -6.16 10.95 -9.80
N LEU A 69 -7.49 11.07 -9.66
CA LEU A 69 -8.21 10.69 -8.44
C LEU A 69 -8.12 9.20 -8.16
N ALA A 70 -8.31 8.35 -9.18
CA ALA A 70 -8.19 6.91 -9.04
C ALA A 70 -6.76 6.51 -8.60
N GLY A 71 -5.74 7.09 -9.23
CA GLY A 71 -4.34 6.89 -8.87
C GLY A 71 -4.07 7.29 -7.42
N LEU A 72 -4.54 8.47 -6.99
CA LEU A 72 -4.41 8.93 -5.61
C LEU A 72 -5.10 7.98 -4.61
N LEU A 73 -6.32 7.55 -4.92
CA LEU A 73 -7.07 6.62 -4.07
C LEU A 73 -6.33 5.28 -3.89
N LEU A 74 -5.76 4.72 -4.97
CA LEU A 74 -4.97 3.50 -4.88
C LEU A 74 -3.76 3.67 -3.96
N HIS A 75 -3.06 4.81 -4.02
CA HIS A 75 -1.92 5.07 -3.13
C HIS A 75 -2.35 5.20 -1.67
N ILE A 76 -3.47 5.88 -1.40
CA ILE A 76 -4.04 6.00 -0.05
C ILE A 76 -4.44 4.61 0.49
N LEU A 77 -5.05 3.77 -0.34
CA LEU A 77 -5.40 2.40 0.02
C LEU A 77 -4.16 1.55 0.31
N ALA A 78 -3.10 1.67 -0.49
CA ALA A 78 -1.84 0.97 -0.26
C ALA A 78 -1.21 1.36 1.08
N ILE A 79 -1.12 2.66 1.37
CA ILE A 79 -0.62 3.18 2.66
C ILE A 79 -1.49 2.69 3.81
N THR A 80 -2.81 2.77 3.67
CA THR A 80 -3.75 2.31 4.70
C THR A 80 -3.61 0.81 4.96
N GLY A 81 -3.44 0.01 3.90
CA GLY A 81 -3.18 -1.43 3.99
C GLY A 81 -1.88 -1.74 4.73
N LEU A 82 -0.81 -1.02 4.41
CA LEU A 82 0.49 -1.15 5.09
C LEU A 82 0.39 -0.76 6.57
N LEU A 83 -0.29 0.33 6.92
CA LEU A 83 -0.50 0.75 8.31
C LEU A 83 -1.31 -0.30 9.09
N LEU A 84 -2.38 -0.84 8.50
CA LEU A 84 -3.17 -1.92 9.11
C LEU A 84 -2.33 -3.18 9.34
N LEU A 85 -1.46 -3.51 8.39
CA LEU A 85 -0.57 -4.67 8.47
C LEU A 85 0.52 -4.48 9.53
N MET A 86 1.18 -3.32 9.57
CA MET A 86 2.32 -3.04 10.45
C MET A 86 1.91 -2.73 11.90
N ILE A 87 0.85 -1.95 12.09
CA ILE A 87 0.45 -1.45 13.40
C ILE A 87 -0.53 -2.41 14.06
N LYS A 88 -1.54 -2.85 13.32
CA LYS A 88 -2.63 -3.67 13.87
C LYS A 88 -2.44 -5.16 13.63
N GLY A 89 -1.42 -5.57 12.86
CA GLY A 89 -1.23 -6.97 12.49
C GLY A 89 -2.46 -7.55 11.79
N LYS A 90 -3.20 -6.76 11.00
CA LYS A 90 -4.44 -7.27 10.38
C LYS A 90 -4.16 -7.85 9.01
N LYS A 91 -4.68 -9.06 8.77
CA LYS A 91 -4.64 -9.70 7.44
C LYS A 91 -5.36 -8.88 6.38
N THR A 92 -6.44 -8.20 6.76
CA THR A 92 -7.15 -7.26 5.88
C THR A 92 -6.24 -6.15 5.36
N GLY A 93 -5.22 -5.74 6.12
CA GLY A 93 -4.21 -4.78 5.68
C GLY A 93 -3.38 -5.30 4.50
N TYR A 94 -2.95 -6.56 4.56
CA TYR A 94 -2.24 -7.20 3.44
C TYR A 94 -3.11 -7.27 2.18
N PHE A 95 -4.36 -7.69 2.30
CA PHE A 95 -5.27 -7.76 1.16
C PHE A 95 -5.53 -6.37 0.55
N LEU A 96 -5.73 -5.35 1.38
CA LEU A 96 -5.93 -3.98 0.93
C LEU A 96 -4.70 -3.45 0.19
N PHE A 97 -3.51 -3.76 0.71
CA PHE A 97 -2.24 -3.43 0.08
C PHE A 97 -2.08 -4.09 -1.29
N ILE A 98 -2.29 -5.40 -1.40
CA ILE A 98 -2.15 -6.12 -2.68
C ILE A 98 -3.18 -5.65 -3.71
N LEU A 99 -4.44 -5.49 -3.28
CA LEU A 99 -5.54 -5.07 -4.16
C LEU A 99 -5.33 -3.67 -4.74
N SER A 100 -4.61 -2.80 -4.03
CA SER A 100 -4.26 -1.46 -4.51
C SER A 100 -2.95 -1.41 -5.31
N SER A 101 -1.94 -2.19 -4.89
CA SER A 101 -0.59 -2.16 -5.50
C SER A 101 -0.54 -2.87 -6.86
N ILE A 102 -1.32 -3.93 -7.07
CA ILE A 102 -1.39 -4.61 -8.38
C ILE A 102 -1.91 -3.67 -9.49
N PRO A 103 -3.04 -2.95 -9.32
CA PRO A 103 -3.46 -1.94 -10.28
C PRO A 103 -2.43 -0.84 -10.54
N ILE A 104 -1.72 -0.38 -9.50
CA ILE A 104 -0.64 0.61 -9.65
C ILE A 104 0.47 0.04 -10.56
N LEU A 105 0.93 -1.19 -10.28
CA LEU A 105 1.94 -1.87 -11.08
C LEU A 105 1.49 -2.02 -12.55
N LEU A 106 0.24 -2.43 -12.78
CA LEU A 106 -0.32 -2.57 -14.12
C LEU A 106 -0.40 -1.23 -14.85
N MET A 107 -0.82 -0.15 -14.18
CA MET A 107 -0.83 1.19 -14.75
C MET A 107 0.58 1.66 -15.14
N GLN A 108 1.58 1.38 -14.30
CA GLN A 108 2.98 1.67 -14.62
C GLN A 108 3.46 0.88 -15.85
N PHE A 109 3.05 -0.38 -15.97
CA PHE A 109 3.40 -1.25 -17.09
C PHE A 109 2.78 -0.77 -18.41
N VAL A 110 1.51 -0.35 -18.40
CA VAL A 110 0.83 0.18 -19.60
C VAL A 110 1.42 1.53 -20.02
N SER A 111 1.92 2.32 -19.08
CA SER A 111 2.48 3.67 -19.34
C SER A 111 3.97 3.65 -19.73
N LEU A 112 4.51 2.49 -20.11
CA LEU A 112 5.94 2.27 -20.33
C LEU A 112 6.54 3.19 -21.41
N LYS A 113 7.42 4.09 -20.97
CA LYS A 113 8.59 4.54 -21.75
C LYS A 113 9.84 3.85 -21.20
N TYR A 114 10.83 3.57 -22.05
CA TYR A 114 12.04 2.79 -21.74
C TYR A 114 12.80 3.25 -20.48
N GLU A 115 12.62 4.49 -20.04
CA GLU A 115 13.29 5.06 -18.85
C GLU A 115 12.60 4.74 -17.51
N SER A 116 11.46 4.04 -17.52
CA SER A 116 10.63 3.84 -16.31
C SER A 116 10.69 2.44 -15.67
N TYR A 117 11.53 1.53 -16.16
CA TYR A 117 11.62 0.15 -15.63
C TYR A 117 12.05 0.10 -14.15
N GLN A 118 12.84 1.06 -13.67
CA GLN A 118 13.30 1.10 -12.28
C GLN A 118 12.12 1.20 -11.29
N LYS A 119 11.08 1.96 -11.62
CA LYS A 119 9.88 2.12 -10.78
C LYS A 119 9.09 0.82 -10.69
N ILE A 120 8.92 0.15 -11.82
CA ILE A 120 8.21 -1.15 -11.92
C ILE A 120 8.96 -2.21 -11.12
N ILE A 121 10.30 -2.28 -11.27
CA ILE A 121 11.13 -3.23 -10.53
C ILE A 121 11.04 -2.96 -9.02
N LEU A 122 11.10 -1.69 -8.61
CA LEU A 122 10.97 -1.31 -7.21
C LEU A 122 9.59 -1.71 -6.64
N GLU A 123 8.50 -1.36 -7.34
CA GLU A 123 7.13 -1.76 -6.98
C GLU A 123 7.03 -3.29 -6.80
N PHE A 124 7.56 -4.04 -7.77
CA PHE A 124 7.56 -5.50 -7.72
C PHE A 124 8.34 -6.04 -6.52
N ILE A 125 9.52 -5.48 -6.23
CA ILE A 125 10.33 -5.84 -5.05
C ILE A 125 9.56 -5.58 -3.76
N LEU A 126 8.86 -4.44 -3.65
CA LEU A 126 8.10 -4.10 -2.45
C LEU A 126 6.92 -5.05 -2.24
N ILE A 127 6.16 -5.34 -3.30
CA ILE A 127 5.07 -6.31 -3.26
C ILE A 127 5.62 -7.69 -2.85
N PHE A 128 6.73 -8.11 -3.46
CA PHE A 128 7.35 -9.40 -3.18
C PHE A 128 7.83 -9.50 -1.73
N LEU A 129 8.57 -8.51 -1.22
CA LEU A 129 9.08 -8.49 0.14
C LEU A 129 7.93 -8.50 1.16
N ILE A 130 6.91 -7.66 0.98
CA ILE A 130 5.75 -7.65 1.88
C ILE A 130 5.01 -8.99 1.85
N SER A 131 4.88 -9.62 0.67
CA SER A 131 4.26 -10.94 0.54
C SER A 131 5.06 -12.02 1.25
N VAL A 132 6.38 -12.08 1.03
CA VAL A 132 7.28 -13.03 1.71
C VAL A 132 7.19 -12.86 3.22
N ILE A 133 7.25 -11.63 3.72
CA ILE A 133 7.13 -11.35 5.15
C ILE A 133 5.77 -11.79 5.68
N TYR A 134 4.69 -11.52 4.96
CA TYR A 134 3.35 -11.93 5.35
C TYR A 134 3.23 -13.45 5.49
N PHE A 135 3.78 -14.21 4.55
CA PHE A 135 3.73 -15.68 4.58
C PHE A 135 4.70 -16.32 5.59
N LEU A 136 5.85 -15.68 5.85
CA LEU A 136 6.83 -16.15 6.83
C LEU A 136 6.44 -15.77 8.27
N THR A 137 5.62 -14.74 8.46
CA THR A 137 5.21 -14.32 9.80
C THR A 137 4.18 -15.31 10.36
N PRO A 138 4.42 -15.87 11.57
CA PRO A 138 3.51 -16.84 12.16
C PRO A 138 2.12 -16.24 12.38
N LYS A 139 1.07 -17.04 12.10
CA LYS A 139 -0.35 -16.60 12.12
C LYS A 139 -0.77 -15.94 13.44
N GLU A 140 -0.14 -16.32 14.55
CA GLU A 140 -0.34 -15.77 15.91
C GLU A 140 -0.02 -14.28 16.03
N VAL A 141 0.81 -13.72 15.15
CA VAL A 141 1.10 -12.28 15.08
C VAL A 141 -0.10 -11.50 14.55
N TYR A 142 -0.95 -12.15 13.75
CA TYR A 142 -2.08 -11.54 13.09
C TYR A 142 -3.43 -11.80 13.77
N SER A 143 -3.43 -12.44 14.95
CA SER A 143 -4.63 -12.94 15.64
C SER A 143 -5.30 -11.94 16.59
N ALA A 144 -5.00 -10.64 16.52
CA ALA A 144 -5.68 -9.63 17.35
C ALA A 144 -7.15 -9.34 16.93
N ASP A 145 -7.76 -10.22 16.14
CA ASP A 145 -9.11 -10.04 15.58
C ASP A 145 -10.22 -10.78 16.33
N ILE A 146 -9.98 -11.26 17.56
CA ILE A 146 -11.06 -11.78 18.41
C ILE A 146 -10.91 -11.19 19.80
N ILE A 147 -11.56 -10.03 20.03
CA ILE A 147 -12.09 -9.78 21.37
C ILE A 147 -13.12 -10.89 21.56
N ASP A 148 -12.78 -11.85 22.40
CA ASP A 148 -13.62 -12.96 22.79
C ASP A 148 -14.79 -12.35 23.57
N VAL A 149 -15.87 -11.97 22.87
CA VAL A 149 -17.11 -11.41 23.47
C VAL A 149 -17.69 -12.38 24.51
N ASN A 150 -17.30 -13.66 24.47
CA ASN A 150 -17.65 -14.66 25.47
C ASN A 150 -16.89 -14.56 26.80
N GLN A 151 -15.81 -13.77 26.92
CA GLN A 151 -15.16 -13.54 28.23
C GLN A 151 -15.84 -12.45 29.08
N ILE A 152 -16.70 -11.61 28.49
CA ILE A 152 -17.42 -10.56 29.23
C ILE A 152 -18.67 -11.13 29.92
N ASN A 153 -19.29 -12.18 29.38
CA ASN A 153 -20.50 -12.76 29.99
C ASN A 153 -20.20 -13.70 31.18
N ASN A 154 -19.00 -14.26 31.30
CA ASN A 154 -18.65 -15.16 32.42
C ASN A 154 -18.14 -14.43 33.68
N SER A 155 -18.00 -13.10 33.64
CA SER A 155 -17.61 -12.29 34.82
C SER A 155 -18.77 -11.61 35.53
N ASN A 156 -20.00 -11.76 35.01
CA ASN A 156 -21.23 -11.25 35.63
C ASN A 156 -22.07 -12.33 36.34
N GLU A 157 -21.58 -13.58 36.41
CA GLU A 157 -22.25 -14.70 37.09
C GLU A 157 -21.46 -15.27 38.29
N GLN A 158 -20.49 -14.53 38.83
CA GLN A 158 -19.84 -14.84 40.11
C GLN A 158 -20.02 -13.69 41.10
#